data_AF-A0A944BRZ8-F1
#
_entry.id   AF-A0A944BRZ8-F1
#
_cell.length_a   1.000
_cell.length_b   1.000
_cell.length_c   1.000
_cell.angle_alpha   90.00
_cell.angle_beta   90.00
_cell.angle_gamma   90.00
#
_symmetry.space_group_name_H-M   'P 1'
#
loop_
_entity.id
_entity.type
_entity.pdbx_description
1 polymer ?
#
loop_
_entity_poly.entity_id
_entity_poly.type
_entity_poly.pdbx_seq_one_letter_code
_entity_poly.pdbx_strand_id
1 'polypeptide(L)'
;MITIITKIIFAIAKMSKRASAIFVSVLTVFFLGALSMILVSTLYLTNGKTGNPSYVIPLFITGLILFFLVIFSVGCTTIASNYVKKNPEKDPNQTEKK
;
A
#
# COMPACT_ATOMS: atom_id res chain seq x y z
N MET A 1 11.50 -9.43 -19.37
CA MET A 1 11.27 -9.07 -17.94
C MET A 1 11.08 -7.56 -17.76
N ILE A 2 11.99 -6.71 -18.27
CA ILE A 2 11.91 -5.23 -18.17
C ILE A 2 10.59 -4.67 -18.73
N THR A 3 10.11 -5.18 -19.86
CA THR A 3 8.88 -4.71 -20.53
C THR A 3 7.60 -4.91 -19.70
N ILE A 4 7.54 -5.95 -18.87
CA ILE A 4 6.36 -6.26 -18.05
C ILE A 4 6.25 -5.28 -16.88
N ILE A 5 7.38 -5.00 -16.23
CA ILE A 5 7.46 -4.04 -15.12
C ILE A 5 7.04 -2.65 -15.61
N THR A 6 7.51 -2.22 -16.78
CA THR A 6 7.12 -0.93 -17.38
C THR A 6 5.63 -0.89 -17.69
N LYS A 7 5.04 -1.97 -18.24
CA LYS A 7 3.58 -2.06 -18.48
C LYS A 7 2.78 -1.91 -17.17
N ILE A 8 3.22 -2.54 -16.08
CA ILE A 8 2.56 -2.42 -14.76
C ILE A 8 2.67 -0.99 -14.21
N ILE A 9 3.84 -0.36 -14.27
CA ILE A 9 4.05 1.02 -13.80
C ILE A 9 3.13 2.01 -14.55
N PHE A 10 3.06 1.89 -15.88
CA PHE A 10 2.18 2.73 -16.70
C PHE A 10 0.70 2.45 -16.45
N ALA A 11 0.31 1.20 -16.20
CA ALA A 11 -1.06 0.84 -15.86
C ALA A 11 -1.50 1.45 -14.51
N ILE A 12 -0.61 1.40 -13.50
CA ILE A 12 -0.86 2.01 -12.18
C ILE A 12 -0.98 3.53 -12.30
N ALA A 13 -0.07 4.18 -13.05
CA ALA A 13 -0.09 5.63 -13.21
C ALA A 13 -1.27 6.14 -14.06
N LYS A 14 -1.75 5.35 -15.01
CA LYS A 14 -2.91 5.68 -15.87
C LYS A 14 -4.23 5.14 -15.31
N MET A 15 -4.31 4.81 -14.02
CA MET A 15 -5.57 4.42 -13.41
C MET A 15 -6.65 5.50 -13.60
N SER A 16 -7.88 5.08 -13.86
CA SER A 16 -9.01 6.00 -13.92
C SER A 16 -9.24 6.65 -12.55
N LYS A 17 -9.80 7.87 -12.52
CA LYS A 17 -10.13 8.57 -11.26
C LYS A 17 -11.02 7.73 -10.34
N ARG A 18 -11.94 6.95 -10.92
CA ARG A 18 -12.81 6.02 -10.19
C ARG A 18 -12.01 4.86 -9.57
N ALA A 19 -11.12 4.23 -10.33
CA ALA A 19 -10.27 3.15 -9.83
C ALA A 19 -9.29 3.62 -8.75
N SER A 20 -8.72 4.82 -8.91
CA SER A 20 -7.86 5.45 -7.92
C SER A 20 -8.62 5.73 -6.61
N ALA A 21 -9.85 6.25 -6.69
CA ALA A 21 -10.68 6.47 -5.50
C ALA A 21 -10.97 5.16 -4.75
N ILE A 22 -11.36 4.10 -5.47
CA ILE A 22 -11.60 2.77 -4.87
C ILE A 22 -10.32 2.24 -4.21
N PHE A 23 -9.18 2.34 -4.89
CA PHE A 23 -7.90 1.90 -4.34
C PHE A 23 -7.54 2.64 -3.05
N VAL A 24 -7.70 3.97 -3.02
CA VAL A 24 -7.45 4.79 -1.82
C VAL A 24 -8.44 4.44 -0.71
N SER A 25 -9.72 4.22 -1.01
CA SER A 25 -10.71 3.80 -0.01
C SER A 25 -10.34 2.46 0.62
N VAL A 26 -9.97 1.47 -0.20
CA VAL A 26 -9.50 0.16 0.28
C VAL A 26 -8.25 0.32 1.15
N LEU A 27 -7.26 1.10 0.70
CA LEU A 27 -6.06 1.39 1.47
C LEU A 27 -6.37 2.05 2.83
N THR A 28 -7.35 2.95 2.85
CA THR A 28 -7.78 3.65 4.08
C THR A 28 -8.38 2.68 5.09
N VAL A 29 -9.18 1.71 4.65
CA VAL A 29 -9.71 0.66 5.53
C VAL A 29 -8.58 -0.19 6.12
N PHE A 30 -7.61 -0.59 5.30
CA PHE A 30 -6.43 -1.32 5.79
C PHE A 30 -5.59 -0.48 6.76
N PHE A 31 -5.41 0.81 6.48
CA PHE A 31 -4.70 1.74 7.35
C PHE A 31 -5.35 1.85 8.73
N LEU A 32 -6.67 2.07 8.77
CA LEU A 32 -7.42 2.17 10.03
C LEU A 32 -7.43 0.83 10.78
N GLY A 33 -7.51 -0.29 10.06
CA GLY A 33 -7.39 -1.63 10.64
C GLY A 33 -6.02 -1.87 11.28
N ALA A 34 -4.93 -1.52 10.58
CA ALA A 34 -3.58 -1.61 11.11
C ALA A 34 -3.39 -0.74 12.36
N LEU A 35 -3.84 0.51 12.33
CA LEU A 35 -3.78 1.42 13.48
C LEU A 35 -4.57 0.86 14.66
N SER A 36 -5.75 0.29 14.41
CA SER A 36 -6.58 -0.29 15.45
C SER A 36 -5.90 -1.51 16.09
N MET A 37 -5.29 -2.39 15.30
CA MET A 37 -4.50 -3.53 15.81
C MET A 37 -3.31 -3.06 16.65
N ILE A 38 -2.56 -2.08 16.16
CA ILE A 38 -1.41 -1.50 16.88
C ILE A 38 -1.88 -0.89 18.21
N LEU A 39 -2.95 -0.09 18.18
CA LEU A 39 -3.48 0.59 19.36
C LEU A 39 -3.96 -0.40 20.42
N VAL A 40 -4.78 -1.38 20.02
CA VAL A 40 -5.28 -2.43 20.91
C VAL A 40 -4.12 -3.19 21.52
N SER A 41 -3.18 -3.67 20.71
CA SER A 41 -1.99 -4.36 21.23
C SER A 41 -1.19 -3.51 22.21
N THR A 42 -0.98 -2.23 21.88
CA THR A 42 -0.23 -1.31 22.74
C THR A 42 -0.94 -1.12 24.09
N LEU A 43 -2.26 -0.93 24.09
CA LEU A 43 -3.05 -0.80 25.31
C LEU A 43 -2.94 -2.05 26.21
N TYR A 44 -2.95 -3.25 25.61
CA TYR A 44 -2.77 -4.50 26.33
C TYR A 44 -1.34 -4.68 26.86
N LEU A 45 -0.32 -4.26 26.11
CA LEU A 45 1.09 -4.30 26.55
C LEU A 45 1.36 -3.31 27.70
N THR A 46 0.74 -2.12 27.68
CA THR A 46 0.97 -1.07 28.68
C THR A 46 0.19 -1.29 29.98
N ASN A 47 -1.05 -1.81 29.91
CA ASN A 47 -1.89 -1.93 31.11
C ASN A 47 -1.67 -3.19 31.94
N GLY A 48 -0.91 -4.18 31.46
CA GLY A 48 -0.42 -5.33 32.25
C GLY A 48 -1.49 -6.25 32.88
N LYS A 49 -2.78 -5.97 32.70
CA LYS A 49 -3.90 -6.61 33.39
C LYS A 49 -4.66 -7.58 32.48
N THR A 50 -4.00 -8.60 31.95
CA THR A 50 -4.72 -9.75 31.39
C THR A 50 -3.82 -10.98 31.37
N GLY A 51 -4.33 -12.07 31.95
CA GLY A 51 -3.70 -13.38 31.94
C GLY A 51 -3.42 -13.83 30.52
N ASN A 52 -2.13 -14.06 30.25
CA ASN A 52 -1.50 -14.57 29.03
C ASN A 52 -1.72 -13.74 27.72
N PRO A 53 -0.83 -12.79 27.41
CA PRO A 53 -0.91 -11.92 26.24
C PRO A 53 -0.23 -12.53 24.99
N SER A 54 -0.25 -13.85 24.82
CA SER A 54 0.54 -14.52 23.77
C SER A 54 0.13 -14.09 22.35
N TYR A 55 -1.11 -13.64 22.16
CA TYR A 55 -1.61 -13.11 20.89
C TYR A 55 -1.29 -11.61 20.67
N VAL A 56 -0.93 -10.87 21.72
CA VAL A 56 -0.78 -9.40 21.67
C VAL A 56 0.44 -8.99 20.85
N ILE A 57 1.56 -9.71 21.01
CA ILE A 57 2.79 -9.47 20.25
C ILE A 57 2.61 -9.80 18.76
N PRO A 58 2.08 -10.98 18.37
CA PRO A 58 1.75 -11.25 16.97
C PRO A 58 0.79 -10.24 16.35
N LEU A 59 -0.24 -9.80 17.11
CA LEU A 59 -1.19 -8.79 16.64
C LEU A 59 -0.51 -7.44 16.38
N PHE A 60 0.42 -7.04 17.26
CA PHE A 60 1.21 -5.82 17.10
C PHE A 60 2.10 -5.87 15.86
N ILE A 61 2.84 -6.97 15.69
CA ILE A 61 3.73 -7.18 14.54
C ILE A 61 2.91 -7.20 13.24
N THR A 62 1.76 -7.88 13.23
CA THR A 62 0.87 -7.93 12.07
C THR A 62 0.35 -6.53 11.72
N GLY A 63 -0.07 -5.76 12.72
CA GLY A 63 -0.49 -4.37 12.53
C GLY A 63 0.62 -3.50 11.94
N LEU A 64 1.86 -3.62 12.44
CA LEU A 64 3.01 -2.91 11.89
C LEU A 64 3.33 -3.30 10.45
N ILE A 65 3.34 -4.60 10.13
CA ILE A 65 3.59 -5.09 8.75
C ILE A 65 2.53 -4.51 7.81
N LEU A 66 1.25 -4.58 8.21
CA LEU A 66 0.15 -4.10 7.38
C LEU A 66 0.22 -2.57 7.19
N PHE A 67 0.62 -1.82 8.23
CA PHE A 67 0.88 -0.39 8.15
C PHE A 67 2.01 -0.06 7.16
N PHE A 68 3.13 -0.79 7.24
CA PHE A 68 4.24 -0.63 6.29
C PHE A 68 3.84 -0.96 4.86
N LEU A 69 3.03 -2.00 4.64
CA LEU A 69 2.53 -2.36 3.31
C LEU A 69 1.63 -1.28 2.71
N VAL A 70 0.80 -0.63 3.54
CA VAL A 70 -0.02 0.51 3.11
C VAL A 70 0.87 1.68 2.68
N ILE A 71 1.85 2.07 3.52
CA ILE A 71 2.78 3.17 3.19
C ILE A 71 3.58 2.84 1.93
N PHE A 72 4.07 1.61 1.82
CA PHE A 72 4.81 1.14 0.66
C PHE A 72 3.97 1.21 -0.61
N SER A 73 2.70 0.80 -0.55
CA SER A 73 1.76 0.87 -1.68
C SER A 73 1.52 2.30 -2.14
N VAL A 74 1.36 3.25 -1.20
CA VAL A 74 1.27 4.68 -1.52
C VAL A 74 2.56 5.16 -2.19
N GLY A 75 3.72 4.85 -1.59
CA GLY A 75 5.04 5.22 -2.12
C GLY A 75 5.28 4.70 -3.54
N CYS A 76 5.02 3.42 -3.81
CA CYS A 76 5.11 2.84 -5.14
C CYS A 76 4.19 3.54 -6.14
N THR A 77 2.96 3.88 -5.74
CA THR A 77 1.99 4.57 -6.60
C THR A 77 2.47 5.99 -6.94
N THR A 78 3.04 6.71 -5.97
CA THR A 78 3.63 8.04 -6.18
C THR A 78 4.86 7.97 -7.09
N ILE A 79 5.77 7.02 -6.86
CA ILE A 79 6.96 6.83 -7.70
C ILE A 79 6.54 6.48 -9.13
N ALA A 80 5.57 5.57 -9.31
CA ALA A 80 5.04 5.19 -10.61
C ALA A 80 4.43 6.40 -11.34
N SER A 81 3.61 7.20 -10.65
CA SER A 81 3.01 8.41 -11.22
C SER A 81 4.06 9.44 -11.64
N ASN A 82 5.09 9.68 -10.81
CA ASN A 82 6.18 10.59 -11.13
C ASN A 82 7.05 10.07 -12.27
N TYR A 83 7.33 8.76 -12.32
CA TYR A 83 8.10 8.13 -13.38
C TYR A 83 7.43 8.31 -14.75
N VAL A 84 6.12 8.05 -14.83
CA VAL A 84 5.33 8.19 -16.06
C VAL A 84 5.21 9.66 -16.48
N LYS A 85 5.06 10.58 -15.54
CA LYS A 85 5.06 12.03 -15.83
C LYS A 85 6.40 12.52 -16.39
N LYS A 86 7.52 11.93 -15.94
CA LYS A 86 8.88 12.30 -16.37
C LYS A 86 9.34 11.62 -17.66
N ASN A 87 8.80 10.45 -18.00
CA ASN A 87 9.20 9.66 -19.17
C ASN A 87 7.97 9.24 -20.03
N PRO A 88 7.17 10.18 -20.55
CA PRO A 88 5.98 9.84 -21.34
C PRO A 88 6.29 9.05 -22.61
N GLU A 89 7.48 9.21 -23.19
CA GLU A 89 7.96 8.53 -24.40
C GLU A 89 8.19 7.02 -24.22
N LYS A 90 8.27 6.54 -22.98
CA LYS A 90 8.44 5.11 -22.65
C LYS A 90 7.11 4.38 -22.51
N ASP A 91 6.00 5.00 -22.92
CA ASP A 91 4.67 4.39 -22.87
C ASP A 91 4.60 3.18 -23.82
N PRO A 92 4.44 1.96 -23.28
CA PRO A 92 4.36 0.75 -24.10
C PRO A 92 3.15 0.75 -25.05
N ASN A 93 2.11 1.55 -24.80
CA ASN A 93 0.96 1.67 -25.70
C ASN A 93 1.21 2.57 -26.92
N GLN A 94 2.29 3.36 -26.92
CA GLN A 94 2.69 4.15 -28.10
C GLN A 94 3.60 3.34 -29.05
N THR A 95 4.33 2.36 -28.53
CA THR A 95 5.28 1.57 -29.31
C THR A 95 4.60 0.53 -30.21
N GLU A 96 3.40 0.05 -29.87
CA GLU A 96 2.64 -0.93 -30.66
C GLU A 96 1.90 -0.33 -31.89
N LYS A 97 1.97 1.01 -32.09
CA LYS A 97 1.31 1.70 -33.22
C LYS A 97 2.27 2.14 -34.35
N LYS A 98 3.55 1.79 -34.28
CA LYS A 98 4.53 1.98 -35.36
C LYS A 98 4.89 0.65 -35.97
#